data_AF-A0A963YU19-F1
#
_entry.id   AF-A0A963YU19-F1
#
_cell.length_a   1.000
_cell.length_b   1.000
_cell.length_c   1.000
_cell.angle_alpha   90.00
_cell.angle_beta   90.00
_cell.angle_gamma   90.00
#
_symmetry.space_group_name_H-M   'P 1'
#
loop_
_entity.id
_entity.type
_entity.pdbx_description
1 polymer ?
#
loop_
_entity_poly.entity_id
_entity_poly.type
_entity_poly.pdbx_seq_one_letter_code
_entity_poly.pdbx_strand_id
1 'polypeptide(L)'
;MTRKIYTDDWGTFCAWCAAGSVSHLPAAPETILAYLTARQATLGLSGLRVALAAIRSHHRQAGLPLASADPAISRLLSDMAQAGRSPVRPAAVLTAAAIERLVSSCDPDPGGRAAFLNLRDRALLLLCFAGGLRRSELVALDREDIDVTREGLTLRVGSSRPDKPVASLHVSRGTDAKTCAVQAMETWLRRARIDYGPVFPRLTAAGTIEARLTGNGVWKILRRRAALVGLEAPAGERLSPHGMRAGFIVKAYATGASDGDVMAHARQRDRGATRRYNGRVASLVIDPDLVPDI
;
A
#
# COMPACT_ATOMS: atom_id res chain seq x y z
N MET A 1 14.24 -5.97 -2.25
CA MET A 1 14.01 -5.24 -0.98
C MET A 1 14.09 -6.14 0.26
N THR A 2 13.46 -7.32 0.27
CA THR A 2 13.45 -8.24 1.43
C THR A 2 14.83 -8.79 1.83
N ARG A 3 15.70 -9.13 0.86
CA ARG A 3 17.06 -9.64 1.14
C ARG A 3 17.93 -8.63 1.91
N LYS A 4 17.94 -7.35 1.49
CA LYS A 4 18.76 -6.30 2.13
C LYS A 4 18.33 -6.04 3.59
N ILE A 5 17.02 -5.94 3.84
CA ILE A 5 16.50 -5.75 5.20
C ILE A 5 16.90 -6.92 6.11
N TYR A 6 16.84 -8.15 5.61
CA TYR A 6 17.22 -9.33 6.41
C TYR A 6 18.72 -9.36 6.69
N THR A 7 19.55 -8.94 5.73
CA THR A 7 21.00 -8.80 5.93
C THR A 7 21.33 -7.72 6.97
N ASP A 8 20.66 -6.57 6.93
CA ASP A 8 20.89 -5.47 7.87
C ASP A 8 20.43 -5.84 9.30
N ASP A 9 19.25 -6.47 9.44
CA ASP A 9 18.77 -6.95 10.75
C ASP A 9 19.62 -8.10 11.30
N TRP A 10 20.15 -8.98 10.44
CA TRP A 10 21.08 -10.04 10.84
C TRP A 10 22.41 -9.47 11.33
N GLY A 11 23.00 -8.51 10.62
CA GLY A 11 24.22 -7.84 11.04
C GLY A 11 24.06 -7.16 12.41
N THR A 12 22.91 -6.52 12.65
CA THR A 12 22.57 -5.92 13.95
C THR A 12 22.52 -6.97 15.07
N PHE A 13 21.93 -8.13 14.81
CA PHE A 13 21.89 -9.24 15.77
C PHE A 13 23.29 -9.79 16.08
N CYS A 14 24.11 -10.03 15.05
CA CYS A 14 25.48 -10.49 15.23
C CYS A 14 26.31 -9.53 16.09
N ALA A 15 26.21 -8.22 15.82
CA ALA A 15 26.93 -7.21 16.60
C ALA A 15 26.47 -7.19 18.07
N TRP A 16 25.16 -7.30 18.32
CA TRP A 16 24.61 -7.36 19.67
C TRP A 16 25.08 -8.62 20.43
N CYS A 17 25.08 -9.78 19.75
CA CYS A 17 25.59 -11.02 20.32
C CYS A 17 27.09 -10.95 20.64
N ALA A 18 27.89 -10.36 19.74
CA ALA A 18 29.32 -10.17 19.97
C ALA A 18 29.58 -9.27 21.18
N ALA A 19 28.84 -8.16 21.32
CA ALA A 19 28.94 -7.29 22.49
C ALA A 19 28.52 -8.01 23.80
N GLY A 20 27.54 -8.90 23.72
CA GLY A 20 27.09 -9.72 24.85
C GLY A 20 27.91 -10.99 25.10
N SER A 21 28.95 -11.27 24.30
CA SER A 21 29.72 -12.53 24.34
C SER A 21 28.85 -13.80 24.27
N VAL A 22 27.78 -13.76 23.48
CA VAL A 22 26.85 -14.88 23.28
C VAL A 22 26.88 -15.38 21.83
N SER A 23 26.58 -16.66 21.62
CA SER A 23 26.54 -17.26 20.28
C SER A 23 25.36 -16.69 19.48
N HIS A 24 25.65 -16.19 18.28
CA HIS A 24 24.64 -15.77 17.31
C HIS A 24 24.20 -16.90 16.37
N LEU A 25 24.99 -17.98 16.25
CA LEU A 25 24.70 -19.09 15.35
C LEU A 25 25.43 -20.38 15.80
N PRO A 26 24.71 -21.40 16.33
CA PRO A 26 23.30 -21.37 16.67
C PRO A 26 23.03 -20.42 17.85
N ALA A 27 21.96 -19.65 17.77
CA ALA A 27 21.47 -18.82 18.86
C ALA A 27 20.53 -19.62 19.76
N ALA A 28 20.74 -19.55 21.08
CA ALA A 28 19.85 -20.13 22.06
C ALA A 28 18.55 -19.28 22.19
N PRO A 29 17.40 -19.88 22.55
CA PRO A 29 16.14 -19.15 22.77
C PRO A 29 16.27 -17.92 23.68
N GLU A 30 17.06 -18.04 24.74
CA GLU A 30 17.32 -16.99 25.73
C GLU A 30 18.06 -15.81 25.10
N THR A 31 18.99 -16.10 24.18
CA THR A 31 19.73 -15.08 23.42
C THR A 31 18.78 -14.30 22.50
N ILE A 32 17.88 -15.01 21.82
CA ILE A 32 16.88 -14.39 20.93
C ILE A 32 15.90 -13.54 21.75
N LEU A 33 15.41 -14.07 22.88
CA LEU A 33 14.49 -13.36 23.76
C LEU A 33 15.13 -12.09 24.31
N ALA A 34 16.35 -12.17 24.85
CA ALA A 34 17.08 -11.02 25.37
C ALA A 34 17.30 -9.95 24.29
N TYR A 35 17.67 -10.37 23.08
CA TYR A 35 17.81 -9.45 21.95
C TYR A 35 16.49 -8.75 21.59
N LEU A 36 15.39 -9.50 21.45
CA LEU A 36 14.09 -8.94 21.09
C LEU A 36 13.57 -7.98 22.18
N THR A 37 13.79 -8.30 23.46
CA THR A 37 13.47 -7.44 24.59
C THR A 37 14.28 -6.13 24.54
N ALA A 38 15.58 -6.20 24.27
CA ALA A 38 16.41 -4.99 24.11
C ALA A 38 15.94 -4.13 22.92
N ARG A 39 15.52 -4.77 21.82
CA ARG A 39 15.02 -4.10 20.61
C ARG A 39 13.64 -3.48 20.79
N GLN A 40 12.83 -3.95 21.75
CA GLN A 40 11.49 -3.42 22.01
C GLN A 40 11.49 -1.92 22.36
N ALA A 41 12.57 -1.41 22.98
CA ALA A 41 12.70 0.02 23.29
C ALA A 41 12.72 0.92 22.05
N THR A 42 13.07 0.38 20.88
CA THR A 42 13.25 1.14 19.64
C THR A 42 12.37 0.66 18.49
N LEU A 43 11.80 -0.55 18.60
CA LEU A 43 10.96 -1.16 17.58
C LEU A 43 9.56 -1.49 18.07
N GLY A 44 8.56 -1.24 17.20
CA GLY A 44 7.24 -1.84 17.34
C GLY A 44 7.20 -3.32 16.93
N LEU A 45 6.07 -3.98 17.21
CA LEU A 45 5.84 -5.41 16.96
C LEU A 45 6.23 -5.88 15.55
N SER A 46 5.90 -5.09 14.51
CA SER A 46 6.27 -5.44 13.12
C SER A 46 7.78 -5.49 12.92
N GLY A 47 8.54 -4.57 13.52
CA GLY A 47 10.00 -4.57 13.45
C GLY A 47 10.60 -5.80 14.13
N LEU A 48 10.11 -6.16 15.33
CA LEU A 48 10.59 -7.34 16.04
C LEU A 48 10.29 -8.64 15.28
N ARG A 49 9.14 -8.73 14.62
CA ARG A 49 8.82 -9.89 13.76
C ARG A 49 9.75 -10.00 12.55
N VAL A 50 10.16 -8.88 11.97
CA VAL A 50 11.15 -8.87 10.88
C VAL A 50 12.52 -9.31 11.40
N ALA A 51 12.98 -8.78 12.52
CA ALA A 51 14.23 -9.19 13.15
C ALA A 51 14.26 -10.71 13.46
N LEU A 52 13.19 -11.24 14.06
CA LEU A 52 13.06 -12.68 14.33
C LEU A 52 13.04 -13.52 13.04
N ALA A 53 12.39 -13.02 11.97
CA ALA A 53 12.37 -13.69 10.68
C ALA A 53 13.75 -13.71 10.00
N ALA A 54 14.55 -12.65 10.17
CA ALA A 54 15.94 -12.61 9.70
C ALA A 54 16.78 -13.68 10.42
N ILE A 55 16.72 -13.76 11.75
CA ILE A 55 17.42 -14.78 12.55
C ILE A 55 17.04 -16.19 12.10
N ARG A 56 15.72 -16.48 11.95
CA ARG A 56 15.21 -17.76 11.44
C ARG A 56 15.76 -18.09 10.05
N SER A 57 15.79 -17.11 9.15
CA SER A 57 16.27 -17.30 7.79
C SER A 57 17.75 -17.69 7.75
N HIS A 58 18.60 -17.05 8.55
CA HIS A 58 20.03 -17.33 8.60
C HIS A 58 20.35 -18.69 9.24
N HIS A 59 19.65 -19.09 10.30
CA HIS A 59 19.77 -20.43 10.86
C HIS A 59 19.41 -21.52 9.85
N ARG A 60 18.29 -21.34 9.14
CA ARG A 60 17.86 -22.26 8.08
C ARG A 60 18.87 -22.36 6.93
N GLN A 61 19.46 -21.23 6.52
CA GLN A 61 20.48 -21.22 5.47
C GLN A 61 21.77 -21.94 5.90
N ALA A 62 22.12 -21.86 7.18
CA ALA A 62 23.26 -22.59 7.75
C ALA A 62 22.96 -24.07 8.06
N GLY A 63 21.73 -24.55 7.83
CA GLY A 63 21.33 -25.91 8.19
C GLY A 63 21.28 -26.18 9.70
N LEU A 64 21.25 -25.12 10.52
CA LEU A 64 21.30 -25.21 11.98
C LEU A 64 19.91 -25.08 12.60
N PRO A 65 19.62 -25.80 13.69
CA PRO A 65 18.35 -25.69 14.39
C PRO A 65 18.21 -24.32 15.06
N LEU A 66 16.97 -23.85 15.13
CA LEU A 66 16.61 -22.68 15.93
C LEU A 66 15.35 -23.03 16.72
N ALA A 67 15.45 -23.03 18.05
CA ALA A 67 14.33 -23.22 18.95
C ALA A 67 13.47 -21.93 19.03
N SER A 68 12.98 -21.49 17.87
CA SER A 68 12.20 -20.26 17.71
C SER A 68 10.72 -20.39 18.07
N ALA A 69 10.31 -21.56 18.56
CA ALA A 69 8.98 -21.86 19.09
C ALA A 69 8.92 -21.73 20.62
N ASP A 70 9.96 -21.13 21.23
CA ASP A 70 10.01 -20.90 22.66
C ASP A 70 8.77 -20.10 23.15
N PRO A 71 8.07 -20.58 24.20
CA PRO A 71 6.89 -19.92 24.75
C PRO A 71 7.16 -18.47 25.21
N ALA A 72 8.35 -18.16 25.71
CA ALA A 72 8.69 -16.82 26.20
C ALA A 72 8.80 -15.81 25.05
N ILE A 73 9.38 -16.22 23.90
CA ILE A 73 9.39 -15.39 22.69
C ILE A 73 7.96 -15.15 22.19
N SER A 74 7.12 -16.19 22.22
CA SER A 74 5.71 -16.10 21.82
C SER A 74 4.91 -15.18 22.74
N ARG A 75 5.18 -15.23 24.04
CA ARG A 75 4.56 -14.38 25.07
C ARG A 75 4.95 -12.92 24.90
N LEU A 76 6.24 -12.61 24.75
CA LEU A 76 6.73 -11.25 24.49
C LEU A 76 6.01 -10.60 23.29
N LEU A 77 5.95 -11.32 22.17
CA LEU A 77 5.28 -10.83 20.95
C LEU A 77 3.77 -10.67 21.15
N SER A 78 3.16 -11.52 21.97
CA SER A 78 1.73 -11.45 22.30
C SER A 78 1.43 -10.28 23.22
N ASP A 79 2.21 -10.06 24.27
CA ASP A 79 2.05 -8.96 25.22
C ASP A 79 2.21 -7.62 24.50
N MET A 80 3.20 -7.49 23.62
CA MET A 80 3.33 -6.31 22.75
C MET A 80 2.16 -6.16 21.78
N ALA A 81 1.62 -7.27 21.27
CA ALA A 81 0.44 -7.25 20.42
C ALA A 81 -0.82 -6.86 21.20
N GLN A 82 -0.89 -7.08 22.51
CA GLN A 82 -2.02 -6.66 23.35
C GLN A 82 -1.86 -5.22 23.83
N ALA A 83 -0.68 -4.84 24.31
CA ALA A 83 -0.35 -3.48 24.74
C ALA A 83 -0.51 -2.45 23.61
N GLY A 84 -0.29 -2.86 22.35
CA GLY A 84 -0.48 -2.04 21.16
C GLY A 84 -1.91 -2.04 20.58
N ARG A 85 -2.89 -2.72 21.20
CA ARG A 85 -4.28 -2.70 20.73
C ARG A 85 -4.99 -1.42 21.15
N SER A 86 -4.76 -0.35 20.40
CA SER A 86 -5.90 0.51 20.06
C SER A 86 -6.74 -0.23 19.02
N PRO A 87 -8.07 -0.24 19.11
CA PRO A 87 -8.90 -0.81 18.05
C PRO A 87 -8.51 -0.15 16.73
N VAL A 88 -7.94 -0.94 15.82
CA VAL A 88 -7.52 -0.47 14.49
C VAL A 88 -8.80 -0.18 13.71
N ARG A 89 -9.28 1.07 13.82
CA ARG A 89 -10.47 1.58 13.13
C ARG A 89 -10.43 1.17 11.67
N PRO A 90 -11.33 0.31 11.14
CA PRO A 90 -11.21 -0.21 9.78
C PRO A 90 -11.10 0.91 8.73
N ALA A 91 -10.54 0.59 7.58
CA ALA A 91 -10.49 1.55 6.48
C ALA A 91 -11.91 1.86 6.01
N ALA A 92 -12.22 3.15 5.92
CA ALA A 92 -13.45 3.62 5.30
C ALA A 92 -13.47 3.30 3.82
N VAL A 93 -14.62 2.89 3.30
CA VAL A 93 -14.83 2.69 1.86
C VAL A 93 -14.85 4.08 1.22
N LEU A 94 -13.94 4.33 0.28
CA LEU A 94 -13.94 5.57 -0.50
C LEU A 94 -14.74 5.33 -1.77
N THR A 95 -15.98 5.81 -1.80
CA THR A 95 -16.90 5.70 -2.95
C THR A 95 -16.40 6.49 -4.16
N ALA A 96 -16.97 6.24 -5.34
CA ALA A 96 -16.68 7.02 -6.54
C ALA A 96 -16.90 8.54 -6.30
N ALA A 97 -18.00 8.91 -5.65
CA ALA A 97 -18.28 10.29 -5.26
C ALA A 97 -17.23 10.87 -4.30
N ALA A 98 -16.74 10.08 -3.34
CA ALA A 98 -15.65 10.51 -2.46
C ALA A 98 -14.34 10.72 -3.24
N ILE A 99 -14.04 9.88 -4.24
CA ILE A 99 -12.88 10.05 -5.12
C ILE A 99 -13.04 11.31 -5.97
N GLU A 100 -14.21 11.55 -6.57
CA GLU A 100 -14.50 12.76 -7.34
C GLU A 100 -14.25 14.02 -6.52
N ARG A 101 -14.78 14.08 -5.27
CA ARG A 101 -14.49 15.16 -4.33
C ARG A 101 -13.01 15.31 -4.04
N LEU A 102 -12.28 14.22 -3.82
CA LEU A 102 -10.84 14.30 -3.57
C LEU A 102 -10.09 14.90 -4.77
N VAL A 103 -10.45 14.52 -5.99
CA VAL A 103 -9.77 14.99 -7.21
C VAL A 103 -10.21 16.38 -7.65
N SER A 104 -11.36 16.89 -7.19
CA SER A 104 -11.73 18.30 -7.41
C SER A 104 -10.81 19.25 -6.64
N SER A 105 -10.27 18.84 -5.49
CA SER A 105 -9.20 19.63 -4.81
C SER A 105 -7.84 19.58 -5.50
N CYS A 106 -7.71 18.86 -6.61
CA CYS A 106 -6.50 18.78 -7.42
C CYS A 106 -6.54 19.76 -8.61
N ASP A 107 -7.26 20.87 -8.49
CA ASP A 107 -7.35 21.86 -9.57
C ASP A 107 -5.98 22.35 -10.02
N PRO A 108 -5.72 22.45 -11.33
CA PRO A 108 -4.48 23.00 -11.84
C PRO A 108 -4.45 24.51 -11.57
N ASP A 109 -3.75 24.90 -10.50
CA ASP A 109 -3.20 26.26 -10.33
C ASP A 109 -2.53 26.68 -11.65
N PRO A 110 -2.66 27.93 -12.13
CA PRO A 110 -2.10 28.38 -13.43
C PRO A 110 -0.60 28.14 -13.65
N GLY A 111 0.18 27.75 -12.62
CA GLY A 111 1.54 27.29 -12.83
C GLY A 111 2.28 26.81 -11.59
N GLY A 112 3.56 26.47 -11.79
CA GLY A 112 4.49 26.17 -10.70
C GLY A 112 4.30 24.81 -10.02
N ARG A 113 4.82 24.72 -8.80
CA ARG A 113 4.94 23.47 -8.03
C ARG A 113 3.59 22.90 -7.61
N ALA A 114 2.63 23.76 -7.24
CA ALA A 114 1.31 23.34 -6.81
C ALA A 114 0.56 22.65 -7.95
N ALA A 115 0.54 23.25 -9.14
CA ALA A 115 -0.04 22.67 -10.35
C ALA A 115 0.52 21.28 -10.66
N PHE A 116 1.85 21.13 -10.59
CA PHE A 116 2.51 19.85 -10.84
C PHE A 116 2.13 18.77 -9.81
N LEU A 117 2.09 19.13 -8.52
CA LEU A 117 1.65 18.23 -7.44
C LEU A 117 0.17 17.86 -7.57
N ASN A 118 -0.67 18.79 -8.03
CA ASN A 118 -2.09 18.59 -8.24
C ASN A 118 -2.33 17.57 -9.37
N LEU A 119 -1.62 17.69 -10.50
CA LEU A 119 -1.66 16.70 -11.58
C LEU A 119 -1.21 15.31 -11.11
N ARG A 120 -0.10 15.24 -10.36
CA ARG A 120 0.40 13.98 -9.80
C ARG A 120 -0.64 13.34 -8.88
N ASP A 121 -1.15 14.10 -7.91
CA ASP A 121 -2.06 13.60 -6.89
C ASP A 121 -3.39 13.15 -7.52
N ARG A 122 -3.90 13.89 -8.52
CA ARG A 122 -5.07 13.52 -9.31
C ARG A 122 -4.88 12.17 -10.02
N ALA A 123 -3.80 12.03 -10.80
CA ALA A 123 -3.48 10.79 -11.50
C ALA A 123 -3.30 9.61 -10.53
N LEU A 124 -2.62 9.86 -9.40
CA LEU A 124 -2.38 8.87 -8.36
C LEU A 124 -3.67 8.36 -7.71
N LEU A 125 -4.59 9.26 -7.32
CA LEU A 125 -5.85 8.89 -6.67
C LEU A 125 -6.77 8.13 -7.62
N LEU A 126 -6.93 8.62 -8.86
CA LEU A 126 -7.77 7.97 -9.87
C LEU A 126 -7.23 6.59 -10.26
N LEU A 127 -5.92 6.47 -10.49
CA LEU A 127 -5.32 5.18 -10.83
C LEU A 127 -5.42 4.18 -9.66
N CYS A 128 -5.23 4.66 -8.42
CA CYS A 128 -5.36 3.81 -7.24
C CYS A 128 -6.76 3.23 -7.11
N PHE A 129 -7.78 4.03 -7.36
CA PHE A 129 -9.18 3.61 -7.33
C PHE A 129 -9.52 2.70 -8.52
N ALA A 130 -9.37 3.19 -9.77
CA ALA A 130 -9.79 2.46 -10.97
C ALA A 130 -9.04 1.13 -11.17
N GLY A 131 -7.76 1.07 -10.81
CA GLY A 131 -6.97 -0.16 -10.86
C GLY A 131 -7.14 -1.08 -9.63
N GLY A 132 -7.97 -0.69 -8.66
CA GLY A 132 -8.09 -1.36 -7.37
C GLY A 132 -6.72 -1.59 -6.71
N LEU A 133 -5.74 -0.72 -6.92
CA LEU A 133 -4.34 -0.99 -6.60
C LEU A 133 -4.11 -0.99 -5.08
N ARG A 134 -3.23 -1.88 -4.61
CA ARG A 134 -2.65 -1.72 -3.27
C ARG A 134 -1.69 -0.54 -3.32
N ARG A 135 -1.61 0.20 -2.22
CA ARG A 135 -0.64 1.28 -2.03
C ARG A 135 0.80 0.92 -2.42
N SER A 136 1.25 -0.30 -2.09
CA SER A 136 2.58 -0.78 -2.45
C SER A 136 2.73 -1.16 -3.92
N GLU A 137 1.65 -1.50 -4.61
CA GLU A 137 1.64 -1.73 -6.06
C GLU A 137 1.73 -0.37 -6.76
N LEU A 138 0.91 0.59 -6.34
CA LEU A 138 0.86 1.94 -6.91
C LEU A 138 2.22 2.65 -6.90
N VAL A 139 2.93 2.65 -5.77
CA VAL A 139 4.25 3.30 -5.68
C VAL A 139 5.38 2.49 -6.30
N ALA A 140 5.12 1.24 -6.66
CA ALA A 140 6.09 0.36 -7.30
C ALA A 140 6.04 0.42 -8.83
N LEU A 141 5.03 1.09 -9.41
CA LEU A 141 4.90 1.26 -10.85
C LEU A 141 6.03 2.13 -11.40
N ASP A 142 6.75 1.57 -12.36
CA ASP A 142 7.69 2.29 -13.19
C ASP A 142 7.07 2.52 -14.59
N ARG A 143 7.61 3.45 -15.38
CA ARG A 143 7.02 3.90 -16.66
C ARG A 143 6.86 2.73 -17.62
N GLU A 144 7.80 1.81 -17.58
CA GLU A 144 7.89 0.59 -18.35
C GLU A 144 6.72 -0.35 -18.04
N ASP A 145 6.14 -0.28 -16.84
CA ASP A 145 4.99 -1.09 -16.45
C ASP A 145 3.67 -0.58 -17.03
N ILE A 146 3.66 0.56 -17.71
CA ILE A 146 2.45 1.22 -18.19
C ILE A 146 2.43 1.26 -19.72
N ASP A 147 1.38 0.70 -20.29
CA ASP A 147 1.04 0.88 -21.69
C ASP A 147 -0.27 1.66 -21.80
N VAL A 148 -0.29 2.71 -22.62
CA VAL A 148 -1.44 3.61 -22.77
C VAL A 148 -1.93 3.54 -24.20
N THR A 149 -3.17 3.10 -24.37
CA THR A 149 -3.82 2.99 -25.68
C THR A 149 -5.03 3.93 -25.75
N ARG A 150 -5.69 3.95 -26.91
CA ARG A 150 -6.92 4.73 -27.08
C ARG A 150 -8.04 4.17 -26.20
N GLU A 151 -8.09 2.86 -26.02
CA GLU A 151 -9.13 2.12 -25.30
C GLU A 151 -8.94 2.17 -23.78
N GLY A 152 -7.69 2.30 -23.32
CA GLY A 152 -7.42 2.35 -21.90
C GLY A 152 -5.94 2.34 -21.53
N LEU A 153 -5.65 1.81 -20.36
CA LEU A 153 -4.33 1.75 -19.77
C LEU A 153 -4.08 0.34 -19.23
N THR A 154 -3.01 -0.29 -19.67
CA THR A 154 -2.58 -1.61 -19.20
C THR A 154 -1.41 -1.47 -18.24
N LEU A 155 -1.52 -2.09 -17.06
CA LEU A 155 -0.53 -2.06 -15.99
C LEU A 155 0.07 -3.45 -15.76
N ARG A 156 1.40 -3.52 -15.70
CA ARG A 156 2.14 -4.69 -15.26
C ARG A 156 2.44 -4.58 -13.76
N VAL A 157 1.57 -5.17 -12.94
CA VAL A 157 1.65 -5.07 -11.48
C VAL A 157 2.49 -6.21 -10.90
N GLY A 158 3.51 -5.85 -10.11
CA GLY A 158 4.38 -6.82 -9.42
C GLY A 158 5.70 -7.14 -10.12
N SER A 159 5.97 -6.53 -11.27
CA SER A 159 7.23 -6.60 -12.03
C SER A 159 8.48 -6.36 -11.18
N SER A 160 8.40 -5.46 -10.19
CA SER A 160 9.49 -5.15 -9.26
C SER A 160 9.83 -6.26 -8.23
N ARG A 161 9.09 -7.38 -8.23
CA ARG A 161 9.29 -8.52 -7.32
C ARG A 161 9.54 -9.80 -8.12
N PRO A 162 10.81 -10.21 -8.31
CA PRO A 162 11.13 -11.38 -9.13
C PRO A 162 10.56 -12.70 -8.57
N ASP A 163 10.21 -12.72 -7.28
CA ASP A 163 9.59 -13.86 -6.59
C ASP A 163 8.07 -13.98 -6.79
N LYS A 164 7.44 -13.02 -7.49
CA LYS A 164 5.97 -13.00 -7.66
C LYS A 164 5.58 -12.92 -9.12
N PRO A 165 4.50 -13.63 -9.52
CA PRO A 165 3.97 -13.49 -10.87
C PRO A 165 3.52 -12.05 -11.11
N VAL A 166 3.88 -11.52 -12.27
CA VAL A 166 3.42 -10.22 -12.76
C VAL A 166 1.98 -10.39 -13.21
N ALA A 167 1.09 -9.55 -12.68
CA ALA A 167 -0.30 -9.49 -13.13
C ALA A 167 -0.45 -8.38 -14.18
N SER A 168 -1.14 -8.68 -15.28
CA SER A 168 -1.62 -7.65 -16.20
C SER A 168 -2.99 -7.16 -15.74
N LEU A 169 -3.15 -5.85 -15.65
CA LEU A 169 -4.38 -5.18 -15.21
C LEU A 169 -4.76 -4.15 -16.27
N HIS A 170 -5.98 -4.23 -16.80
CA HIS A 170 -6.51 -3.23 -17.70
C HIS A 170 -7.41 -2.23 -16.96
N VAL A 171 -7.23 -0.95 -17.23
CA VAL A 171 -8.10 0.14 -16.77
C VAL A 171 -8.68 0.80 -18.01
N SER A 172 -9.98 0.61 -18.23
CA SER A 172 -10.69 1.18 -19.36
C SER A 172 -10.72 2.71 -19.30
N ARG A 173 -10.76 3.36 -20.45
CA ARG A 173 -10.94 4.81 -20.53
C ARG A 173 -12.38 5.18 -20.13
N GLY A 174 -12.52 5.88 -19.00
CA GLY A 174 -13.79 6.42 -18.54
C GLY A 174 -14.31 7.55 -19.44
N THR A 175 -15.64 7.74 -19.42
CA THR A 175 -16.36 8.72 -20.24
C THR A 175 -16.31 10.13 -19.65
N ASP A 176 -16.29 10.26 -18.33
CA ASP A 176 -16.16 11.55 -17.64
C ASP A 176 -14.69 11.94 -17.46
N ALA A 177 -14.28 13.03 -18.12
CA ALA A 177 -12.93 13.58 -18.02
C ALA A 177 -12.53 13.98 -16.59
N LYS A 178 -13.49 14.32 -15.71
CA LYS A 178 -13.22 14.70 -14.32
C LYS A 178 -12.76 13.51 -13.47
N THR A 179 -13.08 12.30 -13.87
CA THR A 179 -12.80 11.09 -13.10
C THR A 179 -12.07 10.00 -13.91
N CYS A 180 -11.80 10.25 -15.20
CA CYS A 180 -11.07 9.34 -16.08
C CYS A 180 -9.60 9.17 -15.66
N ALA A 181 -9.27 8.00 -15.10
CA ALA A 181 -7.91 7.66 -14.69
C ALA A 181 -6.91 7.67 -15.86
N VAL A 182 -7.35 7.22 -17.05
CA VAL A 182 -6.50 7.16 -18.25
C VAL A 182 -6.08 8.58 -18.67
N GLN A 183 -7.03 9.51 -18.80
CA GLN A 183 -6.72 10.90 -19.16
C GLN A 183 -5.85 11.61 -18.11
N ALA A 184 -6.09 11.34 -16.82
CA ALA A 184 -5.28 11.88 -15.75
C ALA A 184 -3.84 11.36 -15.82
N MET A 185 -3.65 10.06 -16.09
CA MET A 185 -2.34 9.44 -16.29
C MET A 185 -1.63 9.99 -17.52
N GLU A 186 -2.32 10.12 -18.65
CA GLU A 186 -1.77 10.74 -19.86
C GLU A 186 -1.28 12.17 -19.61
N THR A 187 -2.10 12.97 -18.92
CA THR A 187 -1.75 14.36 -18.58
C THR A 187 -0.54 14.41 -17.66
N TRP A 188 -0.51 13.55 -16.65
CA TRP A 188 0.60 13.43 -15.71
C TRP A 188 1.90 13.01 -16.40
N LEU A 189 1.89 11.91 -17.17
CA LEU A 189 3.08 11.38 -17.86
C LEU A 189 3.65 12.41 -18.83
N ARG A 190 2.81 13.09 -19.61
CA ARG A 190 3.24 14.18 -20.51
C ARG A 190 3.86 15.35 -19.74
N ARG A 191 3.22 15.80 -18.67
CA ARG A 191 3.68 16.98 -17.92
C ARG A 191 4.95 16.71 -17.11
N ALA A 192 5.08 15.48 -16.60
CA ALA A 192 6.22 15.02 -15.81
C ALA A 192 7.41 14.57 -16.65
N ARG A 193 7.22 14.33 -17.96
CA ARG A 193 8.26 13.86 -18.89
C ARG A 193 8.99 12.62 -18.36
N ILE A 194 8.21 11.64 -17.91
CA ILE A 194 8.74 10.39 -17.35
C ILE A 194 8.91 9.40 -18.49
N ASP A 195 10.14 9.28 -18.97
CA ASP A 195 10.49 8.34 -20.05
C ASP A 195 10.86 6.95 -19.51
N TYR A 196 11.39 6.88 -18.29
CA TYR A 196 11.78 5.63 -17.62
C TYR A 196 11.70 5.76 -16.09
N GLY A 197 11.61 4.63 -15.37
CA GLY A 197 11.64 4.59 -13.91
C GLY A 197 10.34 5.05 -13.21
N PRO A 198 10.39 5.45 -11.93
CA PRO A 198 9.19 5.60 -11.10
C PRO A 198 8.16 6.59 -11.63
N VAL A 199 6.93 6.13 -11.82
CA VAL A 199 5.82 6.95 -12.37
C VAL A 199 5.37 8.03 -11.39
N PHE A 200 5.48 7.76 -10.09
CA PHE A 200 5.16 8.73 -9.05
C PHE A 200 6.42 9.01 -8.22
N PRO A 201 7.26 9.96 -8.64
CA PRO A 201 8.42 10.39 -7.87
C PRO A 201 7.99 11.29 -6.70
N ARG A 202 8.86 11.35 -5.69
CA ARG A 202 8.77 12.37 -4.64
C ARG A 202 9.32 13.69 -5.18
N LEU A 203 8.79 14.79 -4.66
CA LEU A 203 9.32 16.13 -4.91
C LEU A 203 9.81 16.72 -3.60
N THR A 204 11.02 17.27 -3.61
CA THR A 204 11.55 18.02 -2.46
C THR A 204 10.81 19.33 -2.25
N ALA A 205 11.11 20.00 -1.13
CA ALA A 205 10.67 21.38 -0.90
C ALA A 205 11.16 22.32 -2.01
N ALA A 206 12.37 22.07 -2.53
CA ALA A 206 13.02 22.83 -3.59
C ALA A 206 12.50 22.48 -5.01
N GLY A 207 11.55 21.54 -5.15
CA GLY A 207 10.98 21.16 -6.45
C GLY A 207 11.81 20.15 -7.25
N THR A 208 12.87 19.60 -6.67
CA THR A 208 13.68 18.54 -7.28
C THR A 208 12.93 17.22 -7.27
N ILE A 209 12.95 16.50 -8.38
CA ILE A 209 12.46 15.12 -8.49
C ILE A 209 13.46 14.19 -7.81
N GLU A 210 13.00 13.43 -6.82
CA GLU A 210 13.79 12.42 -6.10
C GLU A 210 13.38 10.99 -6.51
N ALA A 211 13.77 10.01 -5.69
CA ALA A 211 13.28 8.65 -5.69
C ALA A 211 11.75 8.52 -5.65
N ARG A 212 11.27 7.29 -5.87
CA ARG A 212 9.85 6.92 -5.83
C ARG A 212 9.13 7.40 -4.57
N LEU A 213 7.86 7.75 -4.73
CA LEU A 213 6.95 8.04 -3.64
C LEU A 213 6.89 6.83 -2.68
N THR A 214 6.77 7.08 -1.39
CA THR A 214 6.60 5.99 -0.41
C THR A 214 5.12 5.72 -0.18
N GLY A 215 4.79 4.52 0.32
CA GLY A 215 3.42 4.26 0.75
C GLY A 215 2.94 5.26 1.82
N ASN A 216 3.81 5.78 2.67
CA ASN A 216 3.42 6.84 3.61
C ASN A 216 3.09 8.15 2.89
N GLY A 217 3.80 8.47 1.79
CA GLY A 217 3.50 9.61 0.93
C GLY A 217 2.08 9.57 0.37
N VAL A 218 1.62 8.41 -0.11
CA VAL A 218 0.24 8.22 -0.60
C VAL A 218 -0.79 8.51 0.51
N TRP A 219 -0.53 8.06 1.74
CA TRP A 219 -1.42 8.33 2.87
C TRP A 219 -1.47 9.82 3.23
N LYS A 220 -0.32 10.52 3.20
CA LYS A 220 -0.24 11.97 3.43
C LYS A 220 -0.99 12.76 2.36
N ILE A 221 -0.86 12.37 1.08
CA ILE A 221 -1.60 12.97 -0.04
C ILE A 221 -3.11 12.81 0.20
N LEU A 222 -3.57 11.59 0.46
CA LEU A 222 -4.99 11.34 0.72
C LEU A 222 -5.52 12.21 1.85
N ARG A 223 -4.83 12.27 3.00
CA ARG A 223 -5.25 13.09 4.13
C ARG A 223 -5.29 14.58 3.82
N ARG A 224 -4.29 15.09 3.09
CA ARG A 224 -4.25 16.48 2.67
C ARG A 224 -5.44 16.81 1.78
N ARG A 225 -5.71 15.99 0.76
CA ARG A 225 -6.83 16.20 -0.18
C ARG A 225 -8.18 16.06 0.53
N ALA A 226 -8.31 15.09 1.43
CA ALA A 226 -9.51 14.93 2.24
C ALA A 226 -9.79 16.16 3.10
N ALA A 227 -8.75 16.73 3.75
CA ALA A 227 -8.89 17.94 4.55
C ALA A 227 -9.33 19.15 3.71
N LEU A 228 -8.79 19.31 2.49
CA LEU A 228 -9.16 20.41 1.59
C LEU A 228 -10.63 20.39 1.17
N VAL A 229 -11.28 19.21 1.15
CA VAL A 229 -12.69 19.07 0.76
C VAL A 229 -13.62 18.75 1.92
N GLY A 230 -13.12 18.78 3.16
CA GLY A 230 -13.91 18.39 4.34
C GLY A 230 -14.42 16.95 4.26
N LEU A 231 -13.65 16.02 3.69
CA LEU A 231 -14.00 14.60 3.69
C LEU A 231 -13.54 13.96 5.00
N GLU A 232 -14.49 13.46 5.77
CA GLU A 232 -14.24 12.74 7.02
C GLU A 232 -14.57 11.25 6.87
N ALA A 233 -13.94 10.40 7.68
CA ALA A 233 -14.33 9.00 7.75
C ALA A 233 -15.56 8.85 8.67
N PRO A 234 -16.43 7.87 8.42
CA PRO A 234 -17.49 7.50 9.35
C PRO A 234 -16.96 7.20 10.76
N ALA A 235 -17.83 7.35 11.76
CA ALA A 235 -17.49 7.05 13.15
C ALA A 235 -16.94 5.63 13.29
N GLY A 236 -15.81 5.48 13.98
CA GLY A 236 -15.14 4.19 14.16
C GLY A 236 -14.29 3.72 12.97
N GLU A 237 -14.27 4.44 11.85
CA GLU A 237 -13.45 4.14 10.68
C GLU A 237 -12.29 5.14 10.52
N ARG A 238 -11.43 4.91 9.52
CA ARG A 238 -10.33 5.82 9.16
C ARG A 238 -10.15 5.96 7.66
N LEU A 239 -9.78 7.15 7.23
CA LEU A 239 -9.31 7.36 5.86
C LEU A 239 -7.95 6.68 5.67
N SER A 240 -7.84 5.88 4.61
CA SER A 240 -6.57 5.29 4.22
C SER A 240 -6.57 4.92 2.74
N PRO A 241 -5.39 4.76 2.11
CA PRO A 241 -5.32 4.31 0.72
C PRO A 241 -6.00 2.96 0.46
N HIS A 242 -6.12 2.11 1.49
CA HIS A 242 -6.85 0.85 1.36
C HIS A 242 -8.35 1.08 1.10
N GLY A 243 -8.90 2.21 1.54
CA GLY A 243 -10.28 2.63 1.30
C GLY A 243 -10.61 2.81 -0.18
N MET A 244 -9.65 3.24 -1.01
CA MET A 244 -9.85 3.38 -2.47
C MET A 244 -10.04 2.01 -3.12
N ARG A 245 -9.22 1.05 -2.74
CA ARG A 245 -9.36 -0.33 -3.22
C ARG A 245 -10.65 -0.99 -2.72
N ALA A 246 -11.02 -0.75 -1.46
CA ALA A 246 -12.31 -1.18 -0.92
C ALA A 246 -13.47 -0.59 -1.72
N GLY A 247 -13.39 0.70 -2.04
CA GLY A 247 -14.35 1.41 -2.89
C GLY A 247 -14.49 0.81 -4.29
N PHE A 248 -13.37 0.50 -4.94
CA PHE A 248 -13.38 -0.21 -6.22
C PHE A 248 -14.12 -1.55 -6.13
N ILE A 249 -13.79 -2.38 -5.13
CA ILE A 249 -14.41 -3.70 -4.95
C ILE A 249 -15.92 -3.57 -4.74
N VAL A 250 -16.34 -2.62 -3.89
CA VAL A 250 -17.76 -2.33 -3.65
C VAL A 250 -18.45 -1.87 -4.92
N LYS A 251 -17.85 -0.93 -5.68
CA LYS A 251 -18.40 -0.47 -6.97
C LYS A 251 -18.56 -1.64 -7.94
N ALA A 252 -17.54 -2.46 -8.10
CA ALA A 252 -17.58 -3.60 -9.02
C ALA A 252 -18.70 -4.59 -8.68
N TYR A 253 -18.90 -4.90 -7.40
CA TYR A 253 -20.02 -5.73 -6.97
C TYR A 253 -21.38 -5.06 -7.19
N ALA A 254 -21.50 -3.76 -6.91
CA ALA A 254 -22.72 -3.01 -7.15
C ALA A 254 -23.12 -2.98 -8.64
N THR A 255 -22.13 -3.03 -9.55
CA THR A 255 -22.34 -3.16 -11.01
C THR A 255 -22.47 -4.61 -11.48
N GLY A 256 -22.62 -5.59 -10.57
CA GLY A 256 -22.88 -6.98 -10.90
C GLY A 256 -21.67 -7.82 -11.30
N ALA A 257 -20.43 -7.36 -11.04
CA ALA A 257 -19.24 -8.14 -11.33
C ALA A 257 -19.19 -9.43 -10.50
N SER A 258 -18.71 -10.52 -11.11
CA SER A 258 -18.57 -11.80 -10.41
C SER A 258 -17.44 -11.77 -9.37
N ASP A 259 -17.50 -12.67 -8.38
CA ASP A 259 -16.39 -12.90 -7.44
C ASP A 259 -15.06 -13.13 -8.19
N GLY A 260 -15.11 -13.84 -9.33
CA GLY A 260 -13.94 -14.14 -10.15
C GLY A 260 -13.30 -12.89 -10.76
N ASP A 261 -14.12 -12.03 -11.37
CA ASP A 261 -13.66 -10.81 -12.03
C ASP A 261 -13.08 -9.82 -11.00
N VAL A 262 -13.79 -9.62 -9.88
CA VAL A 262 -13.34 -8.75 -8.78
C VAL A 262 -12.02 -9.26 -8.22
N MET A 263 -11.89 -10.56 -7.98
CA MET A 263 -10.66 -11.14 -7.46
C MET A 263 -9.49 -11.05 -8.44
N ALA A 264 -9.73 -11.27 -9.73
CA ALA A 264 -8.73 -11.14 -10.79
C ALA A 264 -8.25 -9.68 -10.89
N HIS A 265 -9.18 -8.73 -11.06
CA HIS A 265 -8.86 -7.31 -11.22
C HIS A 265 -8.21 -6.71 -9.98
N ALA A 266 -8.70 -7.04 -8.79
CA ALA A 266 -8.09 -6.58 -7.56
C ALA A 266 -6.82 -7.37 -7.24
N ARG A 267 -6.60 -8.58 -7.76
CA ARG A 267 -5.52 -9.49 -7.27
C ARG A 267 -5.73 -9.85 -5.80
N GLN A 268 -6.96 -10.26 -5.45
CA GLN A 268 -7.28 -10.87 -4.15
C GLN A 268 -7.16 -12.40 -4.26
N ARG A 269 -6.51 -13.01 -3.26
CA ARG A 269 -6.32 -14.47 -3.21
C ARG A 269 -7.36 -15.19 -2.34
N ASP A 270 -7.93 -14.47 -1.38
CA ASP A 270 -8.86 -15.03 -0.39
C ASP A 270 -10.29 -14.60 -0.73
N ARG A 271 -11.12 -15.57 -1.13
CA ARG A 271 -12.55 -15.39 -1.41
C ARG A 271 -13.32 -14.90 -0.18
N GLY A 272 -12.97 -15.37 1.02
CA GLY A 272 -13.63 -14.97 2.25
C GLY A 272 -13.43 -13.49 2.56
N ALA A 273 -12.23 -12.96 2.30
CA ALA A 273 -11.95 -11.52 2.43
C ALA A 273 -12.69 -10.67 1.39
N THR A 274 -12.88 -11.17 0.17
CA THR A 274 -13.63 -10.47 -0.90
C THR A 274 -15.11 -10.39 -0.57
N ARG A 275 -15.73 -11.49 -0.12
CA ARG A 275 -17.17 -11.54 0.19
C ARG A 275 -17.61 -10.67 1.37
N ARG A 276 -16.67 -10.27 2.24
CA ARG A 276 -16.95 -9.26 3.30
C ARG A 276 -17.37 -7.91 2.71
N TYR A 277 -17.02 -7.61 1.45
CA TYR A 277 -17.46 -6.40 0.77
C TYR A 277 -18.93 -6.48 0.30
N ASN A 278 -19.49 -7.67 0.05
CA ASN A 278 -20.92 -7.80 -0.31
C ASN A 278 -21.83 -7.28 0.79
N GLY A 279 -21.48 -7.52 2.07
CA GLY A 279 -22.21 -6.95 3.20
C GLY A 279 -22.13 -5.42 3.25
N ARG A 280 -21.04 -4.82 2.75
CA ARG A 280 -20.89 -3.36 2.66
C ARG A 280 -21.62 -2.75 1.46
N VAL A 281 -21.81 -3.50 0.37
CA VAL A 281 -22.66 -3.08 -0.76
C VAL A 281 -24.08 -2.83 -0.27
N ALA A 282 -24.67 -3.76 0.49
CA ALA A 282 -26.01 -3.61 1.04
C ALA A 282 -26.16 -2.37 1.95
N SER A 283 -25.14 -2.01 2.72
CA SER A 283 -25.14 -0.81 3.57
C SER A 283 -24.96 0.51 2.79
N LEU A 284 -24.40 0.46 1.57
CA LEU A 284 -24.11 1.64 0.75
C LEU A 284 -25.16 1.87 -0.35
N VAL A 285 -25.87 0.83 -0.80
CA VAL A 285 -26.95 0.90 -1.81
C VAL A 285 -28.22 1.58 -1.29
N ILE A 286 -28.31 1.87 0.02
CA ILE A 286 -29.41 2.65 0.60
C ILE A 286 -29.31 4.16 0.23
N ASP A 287 -28.20 4.61 -0.37
CA ASP A 287 -28.02 5.98 -0.84
C ASP A 287 -27.87 6.00 -2.39
N PRO A 288 -28.94 6.38 -3.13
CA PRO A 288 -29.03 6.23 -4.59
C PRO A 288 -28.11 7.15 -5.41
N ASP A 289 -27.42 8.11 -4.79
CA ASP A 289 -26.51 9.05 -5.48
C ASP A 289 -25.08 8.51 -5.67
N LEU A 290 -24.78 7.26 -5.29
CA LEU A 290 -23.41 6.77 -5.08
C LEU A 290 -22.77 5.95 -6.22
N VAL A 291 -23.46 5.71 -7.35
CA VAL A 291 -22.87 4.99 -8.50
C VAL A 291 -22.87 5.86 -9.77
N PRO A 292 -21.97 6.85 -9.89
CA PRO A 292 -21.68 7.42 -11.18
C PRO A 292 -20.90 6.43 -12.06
N ASP A 293 -21.32 6.34 -13.32
CA ASP A 293 -20.58 5.68 -14.40
C ASP A 293 -19.24 6.38 -14.60
N ILE A 294 -18.16 5.64 -14.33
CA ILE A 294 -16.77 6.05 -14.56
C ILE A 294 -16.01 4.81 -15.01
#